data_AF-A0A4U3MJ28-F1
#
_entry.id   AF-A0A4U3MJ28-F1
#
_cell.length_a   1.000
_cell.length_b   1.000
_cell.length_c   1.000
_cell.angle_alpha   90.00
_cell.angle_beta   90.00
_cell.angle_gamma   90.00
#
_symmetry.space_group_name_H-M   'P 1'
#
loop_
_entity.id
_entity.type
_entity.pdbx_description
1 polymer ?
#
loop_
_entity_poly.entity_id
_entity_poly.type
_entity_poly.pdbx_seq_one_letter_code
_entity_poly.pdbx_strand_id
1 'polypeptide(L)'
;MAISLVTRSQWGARAPKGSYSPLTSTKGVKVHYTGGRVPPEIVDNHNLCVAQVRSIQNFHMDGNGWVDIGYSMIACPHKRVFVGRGPDRLPAANGSGLNSDHYAVLGLVGNAGFVKPNNDLLHGILDAIDYLRQEGGAGTEIKGHRDGFSTDCPGAALYAWVQRGAPRPGGGDPGNPPGGQIPAWPGRLFTFPPVTVGDDVKRWQQQMKKIGFELEADGAYGQRSRDVCKTFQRRVDLPDDGIVGRLTWEESFRYTL
;
A
#
# COMPACT_ATOMS: atom_id res chain seq x y z
N MET A 1 -10.05 -0.94 0.21
CA MET A 1 -9.96 -0.88 -1.26
C MET A 1 -9.46 -2.23 -1.76
N ALA A 2 -9.81 -2.61 -2.99
CA ALA A 2 -9.31 -3.84 -3.60
C ALA A 2 -7.82 -3.68 -3.99
N ILE A 3 -7.00 -4.69 -3.71
CA ILE A 3 -5.58 -4.69 -4.06
C ILE A 3 -5.39 -4.68 -5.59
N SER A 4 -4.50 -3.82 -6.09
CA SER A 4 -4.13 -3.80 -7.52
C SER A 4 -3.02 -4.82 -7.81
N LEU A 5 -3.39 -6.07 -8.08
CA LEU A 5 -2.45 -7.14 -8.39
C LEU A 5 -1.89 -7.06 -9.81
N VAL A 6 -0.59 -7.32 -9.95
CA VAL A 6 0.07 -7.70 -11.19
C VAL A 6 0.33 -9.21 -11.14
N THR A 7 -0.48 -9.99 -11.85
CA THR A 7 -0.41 -11.44 -11.84
C THR A 7 0.88 -11.95 -12.47
N ARG A 8 1.24 -13.20 -12.17
CA ARG A 8 2.40 -13.88 -12.76
C ARG A 8 2.42 -13.82 -14.29
N SER A 9 1.27 -13.99 -14.94
CA SER A 9 1.18 -13.89 -16.40
C SER A 9 1.39 -12.45 -16.88
N GLN A 10 0.82 -11.45 -16.20
CA GLN A 10 0.95 -10.04 -16.57
C GLN A 10 2.40 -9.53 -16.52
N TRP A 11 3.16 -9.91 -15.50
CA TRP A 11 4.57 -9.52 -15.43
C TRP A 11 5.49 -10.49 -16.18
N GLY A 12 4.96 -11.54 -16.83
CA GLY A 12 5.74 -12.51 -17.60
C GLY A 12 6.70 -13.33 -16.73
N ALA A 13 6.18 -13.86 -15.62
CA ALA A 13 6.92 -14.76 -14.76
C ALA A 13 7.37 -16.01 -15.50
N ARG A 14 8.63 -16.40 -15.30
CA ARG A 14 9.09 -17.73 -15.67
C ARG A 14 8.31 -18.79 -14.87
N ALA A 15 8.16 -19.96 -15.49
CA ALA A 15 7.68 -21.15 -14.80
C ALA A 15 8.67 -21.53 -13.68
N PRO A 16 8.19 -21.93 -12.49
CA PRO A 16 9.06 -22.44 -11.43
C PRO A 16 9.83 -23.69 -11.89
N LYS A 17 11.08 -23.84 -11.45
CA LYS A 17 11.91 -25.03 -11.72
C LYS A 17 11.47 -26.27 -10.90
N GLY A 18 10.50 -26.11 -9.99
CA GLY A 18 9.98 -27.20 -9.16
C GLY A 18 8.74 -26.78 -8.35
N SER A 19 8.24 -27.71 -7.54
CA SER A 19 7.08 -27.48 -6.67
C SER A 19 7.40 -26.60 -5.47
N TYR A 20 6.38 -25.89 -4.99
CA TYR A 20 6.48 -25.16 -3.72
C TYR A 20 6.15 -26.07 -2.54
N SER A 21 6.86 -25.89 -1.44
CA SER A 21 6.39 -26.38 -0.15
C SER A 21 5.16 -25.59 0.29
N PRO A 22 4.11 -26.25 0.80
CA PRO A 22 2.90 -25.57 1.27
C PRO A 22 3.19 -24.76 2.55
N LEU A 23 2.44 -23.68 2.75
CA LEU A 23 2.49 -22.83 3.95
C LEU A 23 1.10 -22.32 4.30
N THR A 24 0.42 -22.94 5.25
CA THR A 24 -1.00 -22.67 5.51
C THR A 24 -1.27 -21.59 6.56
N SER A 25 -0.28 -21.22 7.38
CA SER A 25 -0.36 -20.10 8.31
C SER A 25 1.04 -19.60 8.68
N THR A 26 1.13 -18.35 9.12
CA THR A 26 2.38 -17.72 9.57
C THR A 26 2.11 -16.78 10.74
N LYS A 27 3.15 -16.39 11.47
CA LYS A 27 3.07 -15.33 12.51
C LYS A 27 2.81 -13.94 11.90
N GLY A 28 3.12 -13.76 10.61
CA GLY A 28 2.85 -12.53 9.87
C GLY A 28 3.74 -12.38 8.65
N VAL A 29 4.28 -11.17 8.45
CA VAL A 29 5.09 -10.82 7.28
C VAL A 29 6.43 -10.21 7.67
N LYS A 30 7.48 -10.57 6.94
CA LYS A 30 8.75 -9.84 6.90
C LYS A 30 8.85 -8.98 5.66
N VAL A 31 9.13 -7.69 5.85
CA VAL A 31 9.38 -6.70 4.80
C VAL A 31 10.84 -6.78 4.38
N HIS A 32 11.06 -6.68 3.07
CA HIS A 32 12.34 -6.70 2.38
C HIS A 32 12.52 -5.49 1.47
N TYR A 33 13.77 -5.23 1.10
CA TYR A 33 14.14 -4.30 0.03
C TYR A 33 15.01 -4.98 -1.03
N THR A 34 15.31 -4.27 -2.11
CA THR A 34 16.01 -4.86 -3.27
C THR A 34 17.49 -5.13 -3.00
N GLY A 35 18.12 -4.44 -2.03
CA GLY A 35 19.53 -4.68 -1.68
C GLY A 35 20.57 -4.21 -2.70
N GLY A 36 20.15 -3.52 -3.75
CA GLY A 36 21.00 -2.98 -4.81
C GLY A 36 20.42 -1.70 -5.40
N ARG A 37 20.96 -1.26 -6.55
CA ARG A 37 20.46 -0.07 -7.25
C ARG A 37 19.05 -0.32 -7.79
N VAL A 38 18.12 0.55 -7.44
CA VAL A 38 16.83 0.68 -8.12
C VAL A 38 16.86 2.00 -8.89
N PRO A 39 16.58 2.03 -10.20
CA PRO A 39 16.63 3.28 -10.98
C PRO A 39 15.64 4.30 -10.42
N PRO A 40 16.02 5.57 -10.19
CA PRO A 40 15.08 6.62 -9.74
C PRO A 40 13.84 6.77 -10.64
N GLU A 41 14.02 6.58 -11.95
CA GLU A 41 13.00 6.69 -12.99
C GLU A 41 11.90 5.61 -12.84
N ILE A 42 12.11 4.62 -11.98
CA ILE A 42 11.11 3.60 -11.65
C ILE A 42 9.83 4.22 -11.10
N VAL A 43 9.88 5.43 -10.52
CA VAL A 43 8.70 6.10 -9.94
C VAL A 43 7.73 6.56 -11.02
N ASP A 44 8.25 6.91 -12.20
CA ASP A 44 7.46 7.47 -13.30
C ASP A 44 7.15 6.43 -14.39
N ASN A 45 7.74 5.24 -14.30
CA ASN A 45 7.65 4.22 -15.35
C ASN A 45 7.47 2.81 -14.77
N HIS A 46 6.22 2.36 -14.74
CA HIS A 46 5.86 1.03 -14.26
C HIS A 46 6.51 -0.12 -15.04
N ASN A 47 6.91 0.06 -16.30
CA ASN A 47 7.62 -0.97 -17.05
C ASN A 47 8.99 -1.29 -16.44
N LEU A 48 9.63 -0.32 -15.77
CA LEU A 48 10.86 -0.56 -15.02
C LEU A 48 10.62 -1.45 -13.80
N CYS A 49 9.44 -1.38 -13.16
CA CYS A 49 9.06 -2.33 -12.11
C CYS A 49 8.97 -3.76 -12.64
N VAL A 50 8.31 -3.94 -13.79
CA VAL A 50 8.19 -5.26 -14.44
C VAL A 50 9.58 -5.82 -14.78
N ALA A 51 10.44 -4.99 -15.37
CA ALA A 51 11.82 -5.38 -15.69
C ALA A 51 12.63 -5.74 -14.44
N GLN A 52 12.51 -4.94 -13.36
CA GLN A 52 13.19 -5.20 -12.09
C GLN A 52 12.74 -6.52 -11.46
N VAL A 53 11.43 -6.79 -11.42
CA VAL A 53 10.88 -8.06 -10.86
C VAL A 53 11.36 -9.27 -11.66
N ARG A 54 11.40 -9.18 -13.00
CA ARG A 54 11.98 -10.22 -13.86
C ARG A 54 13.47 -10.43 -13.58
N SER A 55 14.23 -9.35 -13.44
CA SER A 55 15.66 -9.42 -13.13
C SER A 55 15.90 -10.13 -11.79
N ILE A 56 15.08 -9.85 -10.77
CA ILE A 56 15.15 -10.51 -9.46
C ILE A 56 14.79 -11.99 -9.58
N GLN A 57 13.74 -12.35 -10.32
CA GLN A 57 13.40 -13.75 -10.56
C GLN A 57 14.55 -14.49 -11.25
N ASN A 58 15.16 -13.90 -12.29
CA ASN A 58 16.30 -14.48 -13.00
C ASN A 58 17.49 -14.69 -12.08
N PHE A 59 17.85 -13.68 -11.27
CA PHE A 59 18.95 -13.82 -10.32
C PHE A 59 18.67 -14.92 -9.28
N HIS A 60 17.46 -15.01 -8.74
CA HIS A 60 17.10 -16.07 -7.81
C HIS A 60 17.16 -17.47 -8.44
N MET A 61 16.69 -17.62 -9.68
CA MET A 61 16.63 -18.91 -10.33
C MET A 61 17.97 -19.36 -10.90
N ASP A 62 18.73 -18.45 -11.51
CA ASP A 62 19.94 -18.77 -12.25
C ASP A 62 21.22 -18.45 -11.46
N GLY A 63 21.18 -17.45 -10.58
CA GLY A 63 22.27 -17.13 -9.66
C GLY A 63 22.23 -17.96 -8.38
N ASN A 64 21.09 -17.94 -7.66
CA ASN A 64 20.96 -18.67 -6.39
C ASN A 64 20.52 -20.14 -6.54
N GLY A 65 20.11 -20.55 -7.75
CA GLY A 65 19.58 -21.89 -8.01
C GLY A 65 18.20 -22.17 -7.37
N TRP A 66 17.46 -21.14 -6.97
CA TRP A 66 16.15 -21.32 -6.35
C TRP A 66 15.09 -21.77 -7.36
N VAL A 67 14.04 -22.44 -6.86
CA VAL A 67 12.93 -22.89 -7.70
C VAL A 67 12.19 -21.75 -8.38
N ASP A 68 12.15 -20.57 -7.76
CA ASP A 68 11.50 -19.36 -8.25
C ASP A 68 11.96 -18.13 -7.44
N ILE A 69 11.45 -16.93 -7.78
CA ILE A 69 11.54 -15.71 -6.98
C ILE A 69 11.26 -16.01 -5.50
N GLY A 70 12.11 -15.53 -4.60
CA GLY A 70 12.03 -15.87 -3.17
C GLY A 70 10.96 -15.16 -2.37
N TYR A 71 10.28 -14.16 -2.93
CA TYR A 71 9.28 -13.34 -2.24
C TYR A 71 7.86 -13.86 -2.48
N SER A 72 7.00 -13.73 -1.48
CA SER A 72 5.57 -14.04 -1.58
C SER A 72 4.87 -13.01 -2.46
N MET A 73 5.08 -11.72 -2.17
CA MET A 73 4.54 -10.59 -2.93
C MET A 73 5.60 -9.50 -3.11
N ILE A 74 5.46 -8.65 -4.12
CA ILE A 74 6.38 -7.54 -4.39
C ILE A 74 5.60 -6.25 -4.65
N ALA A 75 5.76 -5.24 -3.82
CA ALA A 75 5.13 -3.94 -3.98
C ALA A 75 6.02 -2.98 -4.77
N CYS A 76 5.42 -2.18 -5.64
CA CYS A 76 6.13 -1.17 -6.42
C CYS A 76 5.67 0.27 -6.09
N PRO A 77 6.41 1.30 -6.54
CA PRO A 77 6.13 2.71 -6.23
C PRO A 77 4.86 3.30 -6.88
N HIS A 78 4.01 2.47 -7.46
CA HIS A 78 2.76 2.86 -8.15
C HIS A 78 1.52 2.23 -7.50
N LYS A 79 1.62 1.77 -6.24
CA LYS A 79 0.54 1.09 -5.49
C LYS A 79 0.04 -0.21 -6.17
N ARG A 80 0.90 -0.82 -6.97
CA ARG A 80 0.66 -2.14 -7.58
C ARG A 80 1.50 -3.20 -6.90
N VAL A 81 0.94 -4.39 -6.77
CA VAL A 81 1.57 -5.53 -6.09
C VAL A 81 1.70 -6.71 -7.04
N PHE A 82 2.93 -7.10 -7.33
CA PHE A 82 3.24 -8.28 -8.13
C PHE A 82 3.07 -9.55 -7.30
N VAL A 83 2.39 -10.54 -7.86
CA VAL A 83 2.31 -11.88 -7.29
C VAL A 83 3.64 -12.58 -7.51
N GLY A 84 4.37 -12.83 -6.42
CA GLY A 84 5.59 -13.65 -6.41
C GLY A 84 5.23 -15.13 -6.30
N ARG A 85 5.70 -15.80 -5.24
CA ARG A 85 5.20 -17.14 -4.91
C ARG A 85 3.73 -17.12 -4.57
N GLY A 86 3.24 -16.05 -3.95
CA GLY A 86 1.85 -15.88 -3.53
C GLY A 86 1.54 -16.49 -2.15
N PRO A 87 0.25 -16.50 -1.75
CA PRO A 87 -0.22 -17.19 -0.55
C PRO A 87 -0.02 -18.71 -0.67
N ASP A 88 -0.12 -19.40 0.47
CA ASP A 88 -0.07 -20.85 0.63
C ASP A 88 1.26 -21.53 0.25
N ARG A 89 2.30 -20.74 -0.02
CA ARG A 89 3.58 -21.22 -0.55
C ARG A 89 4.75 -20.63 0.24
N LEU A 90 5.66 -21.51 0.64
CA LEU A 90 6.84 -21.15 1.41
C LEU A 90 7.71 -20.12 0.66
N PRO A 91 7.99 -18.92 1.22
CA PRO A 91 9.00 -18.00 0.67
C PRO A 91 10.41 -18.59 0.80
N ALA A 92 11.38 -17.98 0.12
CA ALA A 92 12.80 -18.29 0.30
C ALA A 92 13.59 -17.11 0.90
N ALA A 93 13.05 -15.90 0.84
CA ALA A 93 13.80 -14.68 1.14
C ALA A 93 14.08 -14.43 2.64
N ASN A 94 13.34 -15.05 3.57
CA ASN A 94 13.57 -14.84 5.00
C ASN A 94 14.78 -15.63 5.51
N GLY A 95 15.17 -16.70 4.82
CA GLY A 95 16.24 -17.61 5.23
C GLY A 95 15.73 -18.83 6.01
N SER A 96 16.63 -19.80 6.20
CA SER A 96 16.30 -21.07 6.89
C SER A 96 15.72 -20.82 8.29
N GLY A 97 14.70 -21.59 8.66
CA GLY A 97 13.96 -21.44 9.93
C GLY A 97 12.95 -20.28 9.96
N LEU A 98 13.19 -19.18 9.23
CA LEU A 98 12.28 -18.01 9.22
C LEU A 98 11.26 -18.06 8.07
N ASN A 99 11.54 -18.81 7.01
CA ASN A 99 10.63 -18.92 5.86
C ASN A 99 9.26 -19.54 6.23
N SER A 100 9.19 -20.40 7.25
CA SER A 100 7.93 -20.98 7.73
C SER A 100 7.19 -20.10 8.74
N ASP A 101 7.87 -19.14 9.36
CA ASP A 101 7.29 -18.28 10.39
C ASP A 101 6.62 -17.02 9.81
N HIS A 102 7.08 -16.55 8.64
CA HIS A 102 6.57 -15.34 8.00
C HIS A 102 6.54 -15.47 6.49
N TYR A 103 5.54 -14.86 5.86
CA TYR A 103 5.64 -14.53 4.44
C TYR A 103 6.70 -13.46 4.20
N ALA A 104 7.11 -13.28 2.95
CA ALA A 104 8.11 -12.27 2.57
C ALA A 104 7.52 -11.29 1.54
N VAL A 105 7.47 -10.00 1.89
CA VAL A 105 7.02 -8.91 1.00
C VAL A 105 8.21 -8.02 0.65
N LEU A 106 8.53 -7.92 -0.64
CA LEU A 106 9.57 -7.03 -1.14
C LEU A 106 8.98 -5.65 -1.49
N GLY A 107 9.60 -4.57 -1.02
CA GLY A 107 9.41 -3.25 -1.62
C GLY A 107 10.48 -2.98 -2.69
N LEU A 108 10.07 -2.53 -3.88
CA LEU A 108 11.00 -2.08 -4.94
C LEU A 108 11.64 -0.73 -4.60
N VAL A 109 12.51 -0.77 -3.60
CA VAL A 109 13.39 0.31 -3.16
C VAL A 109 14.79 -0.26 -2.95
N GLY A 110 15.81 0.53 -3.27
CA GLY A 110 17.21 0.12 -3.25
C GLY A 110 18.01 0.68 -2.07
N ASN A 111 19.30 0.36 -2.05
CA ASN A 111 20.32 1.10 -1.28
C ASN A 111 21.03 2.17 -2.12
N ALA A 112 20.79 2.19 -3.43
CA ALA A 112 21.22 3.23 -4.36
C ALA A 112 20.11 3.56 -5.37
N GLY A 113 20.07 4.81 -5.86
CA GLY A 113 19.03 5.30 -6.76
C GLY A 113 17.73 5.65 -6.02
N PHE A 114 16.62 4.97 -6.34
CA PHE A 114 15.36 5.10 -5.60
C PHE A 114 15.48 4.41 -4.23
N VAL A 115 15.88 5.17 -3.21
CA VAL A 115 16.22 4.66 -1.86
C VAL A 115 15.19 5.02 -0.79
N LYS A 116 14.30 5.98 -1.06
CA LYS A 116 13.25 6.40 -0.13
C LYS A 116 11.89 5.93 -0.65
N PRO A 117 11.16 5.06 0.07
CA PRO A 117 9.86 4.60 -0.38
C PRO A 117 8.87 5.78 -0.43
N ASN A 118 8.09 5.87 -1.52
CA ASN A 118 6.98 6.82 -1.61
C ASN A 118 5.72 6.23 -0.97
N ASN A 119 4.67 7.05 -0.82
CA ASN A 119 3.42 6.62 -0.18
C ASN A 119 2.78 5.43 -0.90
N ASP A 120 2.84 5.42 -2.23
CA ASP A 120 2.27 4.36 -3.05
C ASP A 120 2.98 3.02 -2.87
N LEU A 121 4.31 3.01 -2.70
CA LEU A 121 5.06 1.80 -2.33
C LEU A 121 4.61 1.27 -0.97
N LEU A 122 4.52 2.13 0.03
CA LEU A 122 4.12 1.75 1.39
C LEU A 122 2.67 1.26 1.44
N HIS A 123 1.76 1.89 0.67
CA HIS A 123 0.40 1.37 0.47
C HIS A 123 0.41 -0.02 -0.17
N GLY A 124 1.19 -0.21 -1.24
CA GLY A 124 1.32 -1.52 -1.89
C GLY A 124 1.86 -2.60 -0.95
N ILE A 125 2.82 -2.28 -0.07
CA ILE A 125 3.33 -3.23 0.94
C ILE A 125 2.21 -3.64 1.90
N LEU A 126 1.43 -2.67 2.41
CA LEU A 126 0.34 -2.96 3.34
C LEU A 126 -0.80 -3.73 2.67
N ASP A 127 -1.16 -3.37 1.43
CA ASP A 127 -2.18 -4.10 0.68
C ASP A 127 -1.75 -5.55 0.44
N ALA A 128 -0.45 -5.78 0.14
CA ALA A 128 0.10 -7.12 0.03
C ALA A 128 0.02 -7.91 1.34
N ILE A 129 0.30 -7.27 2.49
CA ILE A 129 0.17 -7.88 3.81
C ILE A 129 -1.28 -8.26 4.08
N ASP A 130 -2.23 -7.35 3.82
CA ASP A 130 -3.66 -7.58 4.05
C ASP A 130 -4.19 -8.70 3.14
N TYR A 131 -3.70 -8.78 1.89
CA TYR A 131 -3.99 -9.88 0.98
C TYR A 131 -3.46 -11.23 1.51
N LEU A 132 -2.23 -11.27 2.01
CA LEU A 132 -1.66 -12.50 2.60
C LEU A 132 -2.36 -12.94 3.89
N ARG A 133 -2.94 -11.99 4.65
CA ARG A 133 -3.79 -12.30 5.81
C ARG A 133 -5.10 -12.96 5.37
N GLN A 134 -5.75 -12.39 4.36
CA GLN A 134 -7.04 -12.86 3.85
C GLN A 134 -6.92 -14.22 3.15
N GLU A 135 -5.92 -14.37 2.27
CA GLU A 135 -5.82 -15.53 1.38
C GLU A 135 -4.85 -16.61 1.88
N GLY A 136 -3.86 -16.25 2.71
CA GLY A 136 -2.76 -17.15 3.07
C GLY A 136 -2.58 -17.39 4.56
N GLY A 137 -3.50 -16.92 5.41
CA GLY A 137 -3.43 -17.13 6.86
C GLY A 137 -2.26 -16.43 7.55
N ALA A 138 -1.81 -15.29 7.03
CA ALA A 138 -0.78 -14.50 7.71
C ALA A 138 -1.27 -13.92 9.05
N GLY A 139 -0.44 -13.98 10.08
CA GLY A 139 -0.70 -13.33 11.36
C GLY A 139 -0.53 -11.81 11.35
N THR A 140 -0.51 -11.22 12.54
CA THR A 140 -0.50 -9.77 12.72
C THR A 140 0.90 -9.15 12.69
N GLU A 141 1.97 -9.94 12.84
CA GLU A 141 3.32 -9.40 12.88
C GLU A 141 3.72 -8.74 11.56
N ILE A 142 4.33 -7.55 11.65
CA ILE A 142 5.02 -6.88 10.54
C ILE A 142 6.44 -6.61 11.03
N LYS A 143 7.40 -7.33 10.48
CA LYS A 143 8.82 -7.27 10.88
C LYS A 143 9.71 -6.93 9.69
N GLY A 144 10.91 -6.45 9.93
CA GLY A 144 11.98 -6.43 8.94
C GLY A 144 12.66 -7.80 8.85
N HIS A 145 13.37 -8.05 7.74
CA HIS A 145 14.26 -9.22 7.67
C HIS A 145 15.28 -9.23 8.81
N ARG A 146 15.85 -8.05 9.12
CA ARG A 146 16.81 -7.86 10.22
C ARG A 146 16.31 -8.16 11.63
N ASP A 147 15.00 -8.31 11.85
CA ASP A 147 14.47 -8.75 13.14
C ASP A 147 14.61 -10.27 13.36
N GLY A 148 15.21 -10.99 12.42
CA GLY A 148 15.53 -12.43 12.56
C GLY A 148 16.95 -12.82 12.15
N PHE A 149 17.69 -11.94 11.46
CA PHE A 149 19.08 -12.18 11.06
C PHE A 149 19.89 -10.89 11.12
N SER A 150 21.21 -10.99 11.27
CA SER A 150 22.11 -9.84 11.12
C SER A 150 22.25 -9.49 9.63
N THR A 151 21.48 -8.50 9.17
CA THR A 151 21.44 -8.06 7.78
C THR A 151 21.00 -6.60 7.70
N ASP A 152 21.38 -5.92 6.62
CA ASP A 152 20.88 -4.57 6.34
C ASP A 152 19.43 -4.56 5.84
N CYS A 153 18.88 -5.68 5.37
CA CYS A 153 17.51 -5.76 4.88
C CYS A 153 16.47 -5.48 6.01
N PRO A 154 15.46 -4.61 5.82
CA PRO A 154 14.94 -4.02 4.57
C PRO A 154 15.48 -2.62 4.21
N GLY A 155 16.71 -2.30 4.62
CA GLY A 155 17.26 -0.96 4.48
C GLY A 155 16.69 0.01 5.52
N ALA A 156 17.39 1.11 5.76
CA ALA A 156 17.10 2.02 6.86
C ALA A 156 15.68 2.64 6.78
N ALA A 157 15.24 3.06 5.60
CA ALA A 157 13.97 3.76 5.43
C ALA A 157 12.75 2.85 5.70
N LEU A 158 12.70 1.67 5.08
CA LEU A 158 11.61 0.71 5.35
C LEU A 158 11.69 0.16 6.76
N TYR A 159 12.88 -0.07 7.30
CA TYR A 159 13.00 -0.58 8.66
C TYR A 159 12.48 0.42 9.69
N ALA A 160 12.85 1.70 9.55
CA ALA A 160 12.32 2.76 10.41
C ALA A 160 10.79 2.85 10.32
N TRP A 161 10.21 2.66 9.13
CA TRP A 161 8.76 2.62 8.96
C TRP A 161 8.12 1.40 9.64
N VAL A 162 8.71 0.21 9.50
CA VAL A 162 8.26 -1.01 10.21
C VAL A 162 8.32 -0.84 11.73
N GLN A 163 9.41 -0.27 12.26
CA GLN A 163 9.56 -0.02 13.70
C GLN A 163 8.51 0.93 14.27
N ARG A 164 7.94 1.82 13.44
CA ARG A 164 6.81 2.69 13.82
C ARG A 164 5.45 2.00 13.72
N GLY A 165 5.43 0.69 13.52
CA GLY A 165 4.20 -0.10 13.37
C GLY A 165 3.66 -0.12 11.93
N ALA A 166 4.51 0.17 10.94
CA ALA A 166 4.14 0.22 9.53
C ALA A 166 2.89 1.09 9.26
N PRO A 167 2.86 2.37 9.72
CA PRO A 167 1.69 3.22 9.59
C PRO A 167 1.36 3.41 8.11
N ARG A 168 0.09 3.22 7.74
CA ARG A 168 -0.36 3.48 6.37
C ARG A 168 -0.18 4.96 6.06
N PRO A 169 0.60 5.37 5.04
CA PRO A 169 0.78 6.78 4.73
C PRO A 169 -0.55 7.47 4.41
N GLY A 170 -0.64 8.76 4.70
CA GLY A 170 -1.94 9.43 4.81
C GLY A 170 -2.72 9.04 6.08
N GLY A 171 -2.09 8.24 6.95
CA GLY A 171 -2.39 8.05 8.37
C GLY A 171 -1.12 8.32 9.18
N GLY A 172 -1.17 9.39 9.98
CA GLY A 172 -0.16 9.91 10.92
C GLY A 172 1.22 9.23 11.01
N ASP A 173 2.26 9.99 10.65
CA ASP A 173 3.66 9.73 11.03
C ASP A 173 3.94 10.28 12.46
N PRO A 174 4.77 9.65 13.31
CA PRO A 174 5.00 10.04 14.72
C PRO A 174 5.92 11.25 14.93
N GLY A 175 5.97 12.19 14.00
CA GLY A 175 6.95 13.30 14.02
C GLY A 175 6.36 14.70 13.84
N ASN A 176 5.03 14.84 13.73
CA ASN A 176 4.39 16.15 13.58
C ASN A 176 3.35 16.34 14.71
N PRO A 177 3.22 17.54 15.32
CA PRO A 177 2.27 17.78 16.41
C PRO A 177 0.81 17.50 15.98
N PRO A 178 -0.10 17.17 16.92
CA PRO A 178 -1.35 16.45 16.63
C PRO A 178 -2.32 17.27 15.78
N GLY A 179 -2.31 17.04 14.47
CA GLY A 179 -3.35 17.49 13.55
C GLY A 179 -4.51 16.50 13.51
N GLY A 180 -5.42 16.62 14.49
CA GLY A 180 -6.82 16.17 14.47
C GLY A 180 -7.13 14.72 14.06
N GLN A 181 -7.72 13.95 14.96
CA GLN A 181 -8.47 12.74 14.59
C GLN A 181 -9.36 13.01 13.37
N ILE A 182 -9.30 12.13 12.36
CA ILE A 182 -10.30 12.10 11.31
C ILE A 182 -11.67 12.06 12.01
N PRO A 183 -12.55 13.04 11.77
CA PRO A 183 -13.84 13.08 12.43
C PRO A 183 -14.60 11.78 12.15
N ALA A 184 -15.23 11.22 13.18
CA ALA A 184 -16.06 10.04 13.01
C ALA A 184 -17.11 10.29 11.91
N TRP A 185 -17.36 9.28 11.09
CA TRP A 185 -18.41 9.32 10.08
C TRP A 185 -19.77 9.63 10.76
N PRO A 186 -20.52 10.67 10.33
CA PRO A 186 -21.78 11.07 10.95
C PRO A 186 -22.94 10.06 10.81
N GLY A 187 -22.75 8.97 10.06
CA GLY A 187 -23.75 7.92 9.92
C GLY A 187 -24.86 8.22 8.90
N ARG A 188 -24.78 9.31 8.13
CA ARG A 188 -25.79 9.70 7.13
C ARG A 188 -25.18 10.29 5.86
N LEU A 189 -25.80 10.03 4.72
CA LEU A 189 -25.36 10.56 3.43
C LEU A 189 -25.66 12.06 3.30
N PHE A 190 -24.78 12.82 2.64
CA PHE A 190 -25.10 14.19 2.22
C PHE A 190 -25.50 14.19 0.76
N THR A 191 -26.73 14.60 0.50
CA THR A 191 -27.37 14.55 -0.82
C THR A 191 -27.95 15.91 -1.21
N PHE A 192 -28.17 16.06 -2.52
CA PHE A 192 -28.91 17.15 -3.15
C PHE A 192 -29.48 16.67 -4.50
N PRO A 193 -30.81 16.70 -4.73
CA PRO A 193 -31.91 16.89 -3.77
C PRO A 193 -32.29 15.59 -3.01
N PRO A 194 -32.92 15.67 -1.81
CA PRO A 194 -33.20 16.87 -1.02
C PRO A 194 -31.93 17.45 -0.39
N VAL A 195 -31.94 18.73 0.00
CA VAL A 195 -30.79 19.38 0.66
C VAL A 195 -30.56 18.75 2.04
N THR A 196 -29.37 18.20 2.28
CA THR A 196 -28.95 17.80 3.62
C THR A 196 -28.38 18.99 4.38
N VAL A 197 -28.85 19.25 5.61
CA VAL A 197 -28.38 20.35 6.46
C VAL A 197 -27.83 19.84 7.80
N GLY A 198 -26.78 20.49 8.33
CA GLY A 198 -26.25 20.20 9.67
C GLY A 198 -24.80 20.62 9.89
N ASP A 199 -24.34 20.50 11.14
CA ASP A 199 -22.96 20.83 11.55
C ASP A 199 -21.92 19.89 10.92
N ASP A 200 -22.31 18.65 10.65
CA ASP A 200 -21.52 17.67 9.93
C ASP A 200 -21.31 18.07 8.46
N VAL A 201 -22.34 18.59 7.79
CA VAL A 201 -22.26 19.18 6.45
C VAL A 201 -21.31 20.38 6.47
N LYS A 202 -21.48 21.28 7.43
CA LYS A 202 -20.62 22.46 7.61
C LYS A 202 -19.15 22.06 7.80
N ARG A 203 -18.91 21.01 8.58
CA ARG A 203 -17.57 20.46 8.83
C ARG A 203 -16.92 19.91 7.57
N TRP A 204 -17.66 19.16 6.75
CA TRP A 204 -17.15 18.69 5.46
C TRP A 204 -16.87 19.85 4.50
N GLN A 205 -17.75 20.86 4.44
CA GLN A 205 -17.52 22.07 3.62
C GLN A 205 -16.25 22.81 4.06
N GLN A 206 -16.03 22.97 5.37
CA GLN A 206 -14.78 23.55 5.90
C GLN A 206 -13.55 22.73 5.48
N GLN A 207 -13.66 21.41 5.44
CA GLN A 207 -12.58 20.55 4.97
C GLN A 207 -12.32 20.73 3.47
N MET A 208 -13.35 20.82 2.64
CA MET A 208 -13.20 21.13 1.21
C MET A 208 -12.50 22.49 0.99
N LYS A 209 -12.82 23.50 1.80
CA LYS A 209 -12.11 24.79 1.78
C LYS A 209 -10.62 24.64 2.09
N LYS A 210 -10.28 23.84 3.11
CA LYS A 210 -8.88 23.56 3.46
C LYS A 210 -8.12 22.83 2.34
N ILE A 211 -8.81 21.97 1.59
CA ILE A 211 -8.29 21.29 0.40
C ILE A 211 -8.18 22.25 -0.82
N GLY A 212 -8.58 23.51 -0.66
CA GLY A 212 -8.44 24.55 -1.69
C GLY A 212 -9.63 24.68 -2.63
N PHE A 213 -10.78 24.06 -2.32
CA PHE A 213 -12.01 24.32 -3.07
C PHE A 213 -12.68 25.61 -2.62
N GLU A 214 -13.14 26.41 -3.59
CA GLU A 214 -13.98 27.57 -3.32
C GLU A 214 -15.43 27.14 -3.03
N LEU A 215 -15.74 27.09 -1.74
CA LEU A 215 -17.02 26.67 -1.19
C LEU A 215 -17.37 27.49 0.07
N GLU A 216 -18.65 27.80 0.26
CA GLU A 216 -19.15 28.35 1.52
C GLU A 216 -19.43 27.22 2.52
N ALA A 217 -19.13 27.45 3.80
CA ALA A 217 -19.41 26.50 4.87
C ALA A 217 -20.66 26.94 5.64
N ASP A 218 -21.80 26.91 4.95
CA ASP A 218 -23.10 27.34 5.43
C ASP A 218 -23.87 26.23 6.17
N GLY A 219 -23.40 24.98 6.09
CA GLY A 219 -24.07 23.81 6.65
C GLY A 219 -25.20 23.27 5.80
N ALA A 220 -25.34 23.71 4.55
CA ALA A 220 -26.34 23.23 3.60
C ALA A 220 -25.68 22.58 2.37
N TYR A 221 -25.95 21.29 2.16
CA TYR A 221 -25.43 20.55 1.02
C TYR A 221 -26.25 20.86 -0.23
N GLY A 222 -26.01 22.02 -0.84
CA GLY A 222 -26.64 22.46 -2.08
C GLY A 222 -25.90 22.04 -3.35
N GLN A 223 -26.37 22.52 -4.51
CA GLN A 223 -25.78 22.24 -5.83
C GLN A 223 -24.26 22.46 -5.86
N ARG A 224 -23.77 23.56 -5.27
CA ARG A 224 -22.33 23.85 -5.23
C ARG A 224 -21.52 22.83 -4.43
N SER A 225 -22.04 22.38 -3.28
CA SER A 225 -21.42 21.32 -2.47
C SER A 225 -21.35 20.00 -3.25
N ARG A 226 -22.41 19.67 -4.00
CA ARG A 226 -22.43 18.49 -4.89
C ARG A 226 -21.37 18.58 -5.98
N ASP A 227 -21.23 19.72 -6.65
CA ASP A 227 -20.24 19.88 -7.73
C ASP A 227 -18.78 19.81 -7.22
N VAL A 228 -18.52 20.38 -6.04
CA VAL A 228 -17.24 20.22 -5.34
C VAL A 228 -17.00 18.76 -4.96
N CYS A 229 -18.01 18.07 -4.42
CA CYS A 229 -17.91 16.65 -4.06
C CYS A 229 -17.54 15.79 -5.27
N LYS A 230 -18.22 15.97 -6.41
CA LYS A 230 -17.89 15.24 -7.66
C LYS A 230 -16.46 15.50 -8.11
N THR A 231 -16.00 16.74 -7.99
CA THR A 231 -14.63 17.11 -8.37
C THR A 231 -13.60 16.49 -7.44
N PHE A 232 -13.86 16.51 -6.14
CA PHE A 232 -13.05 15.82 -5.15
C PHE A 232 -13.02 14.31 -5.40
N GLN A 233 -14.17 13.67 -5.59
CA GLN A 233 -14.28 12.23 -5.87
C GLN A 233 -13.45 11.82 -7.08
N ARG A 234 -13.52 12.56 -8.20
CA ARG A 234 -12.64 12.32 -9.35
C ARG A 234 -11.15 12.46 -9.03
N ARG A 235 -10.78 13.40 -8.15
CA ARG A 235 -9.39 13.64 -7.72
C ARG A 235 -8.83 12.49 -6.89
N VAL A 236 -9.69 11.74 -6.20
CA VAL A 236 -9.30 10.62 -5.33
C VAL A 236 -9.77 9.26 -5.85
N ASP A 237 -10.15 9.19 -7.14
CA ASP A 237 -10.58 7.96 -7.82
C ASP A 237 -11.76 7.24 -7.14
N LEU A 238 -12.74 8.01 -6.64
CA LEU A 238 -14.03 7.53 -6.16
C LEU A 238 -15.12 7.75 -7.22
N PRO A 239 -16.22 6.96 -7.18
CA PRO A 239 -17.41 7.24 -8.00
C PRO A 239 -17.89 8.68 -7.79
N ASP A 240 -18.07 9.45 -8.88
CA ASP A 240 -18.40 10.87 -8.83
C ASP A 240 -19.92 11.13 -8.78
N ASP A 241 -20.60 10.40 -7.90
CA ASP A 241 -22.05 10.50 -7.68
C ASP A 241 -22.48 11.85 -7.06
N GLY A 242 -21.53 12.58 -6.48
CA GLY A 242 -21.75 13.84 -5.79
C GLY A 242 -22.43 13.66 -4.43
N ILE A 243 -22.34 12.47 -3.84
CA ILE A 243 -22.85 12.13 -2.52
C ILE A 243 -21.68 12.00 -1.55
N VAL A 244 -21.76 12.70 -0.42
CA VAL A 244 -20.82 12.45 0.66
C VAL A 244 -21.32 11.25 1.44
N GLY A 245 -20.80 10.07 1.09
CA GLY A 245 -20.90 8.86 1.89
C GLY A 245 -19.67 8.66 2.76
N ARG A 246 -19.63 7.54 3.50
CA ARG A 246 -18.53 7.21 4.42
C ARG A 246 -17.16 7.30 3.77
N LEU A 247 -16.99 6.74 2.57
CA LEU A 247 -15.72 6.77 1.84
C LEU A 247 -15.33 8.19 1.46
N THR A 248 -16.23 8.97 0.84
CA THR A 248 -15.98 10.37 0.47
C THR A 248 -15.60 11.22 1.70
N TRP A 249 -16.26 11.00 2.84
CA TRP A 249 -15.94 11.68 4.10
C TRP A 249 -14.55 11.31 4.58
N GLU A 250 -14.26 10.03 4.75
CA GLU A 250 -12.96 9.57 5.25
C GLU A 250 -11.82 10.05 4.35
N GLU A 251 -11.98 9.96 3.02
CA GLU A 251 -10.99 10.46 2.07
C GLU A 251 -10.83 11.98 2.17
N SER A 252 -11.91 12.75 2.33
CA SER A 252 -11.80 14.21 2.47
C SER A 252 -10.98 14.65 3.68
N PHE A 253 -11.10 13.96 4.81
CA PHE A 253 -10.36 14.30 6.03
C PHE A 253 -8.96 13.69 6.08
N ARG A 254 -8.64 12.74 5.19
CA ARG A 254 -7.28 12.21 4.96
C ARG A 254 -6.51 13.04 3.93
N TYR A 255 -7.21 13.70 3.02
CA TYR A 255 -6.60 14.43 1.91
C TYR A 255 -5.89 15.69 2.41
N THR A 256 -4.57 15.73 2.23
CA THR A 256 -3.73 16.91 2.45
C THR A 256 -3.20 17.40 1.11
N LEU A 257 -3.23 18.73 0.89
CA LEU A 257 -2.58 19.37 -0.24
C LEU A 257 -1.06 19.28 -0.16
#